data_AF-A0A0F9A945-F1
#
_entry.id   AF-A0A0F9A945-F1
#
_cell.length_a   1.000
_cell.length_b   1.000
_cell.length_c   1.000
_cell.angle_alpha   90.00
_cell.angle_beta   90.00
_cell.angle_gamma   90.00
#
_symmetry.space_group_name_H-M   'P 1'
#
loop_
_entity.id
_entity.type
_entity.pdbx_description
1 polymer ?
#
loop_
_entity_poly.entity_id
_entity_poly.type
_entity_poly.pdbx_seq_one_letter_code
_entity_poly.pdbx_strand_id
1 'polypeptide(L)'
;MYQAVFLFIIFLVFRVITGVFLFRTWRETKKNNLLILVIFFFMNAFSLLFLVFGNLMLYDVNTILTMGVGLIFIDRTFYQDRKSPFKLLLALTLVLGTLTIISMAIFERSIIFQQNVAFLLHNIFVGADFVIFGIWSFIAASVSLKSFNSSDAVEPWVKSRYRLVKFYSICIILVGSLTIFTPVEGTVNWALLVILIANLLRIAGETIAWIMPNSLKKYLNRGYTSPDTSMELSEEEIMEGMR
;
A
#
# COMPACT_ATOMS: atom_id res chain seq x y z
N MET A 1 -12.92 -8.35 -20.87
CA MET A 1 -11.72 -7.49 -20.88
C MET A 1 -12.06 -6.02 -20.56
N TYR A 2 -12.95 -5.35 -21.29
CA TYR A 2 -13.29 -3.92 -21.10
C TYR A 2 -13.80 -3.52 -19.70
N GLN A 3 -14.59 -4.35 -19.02
CA GLN A 3 -15.13 -4.04 -17.69
C GLN A 3 -14.05 -4.02 -16.58
N ALA A 4 -13.03 -4.88 -16.68
CA ALA A 4 -11.91 -4.91 -15.73
C ALA A 4 -10.99 -3.69 -15.91
N VAL A 5 -10.79 -3.25 -17.16
CA VAL A 5 -10.00 -2.06 -17.49
C VAL A 5 -10.61 -0.81 -16.84
N PHE A 6 -11.93 -0.66 -16.84
CA PHE A 6 -12.61 0.47 -16.19
C PHE A 6 -12.32 0.56 -14.68
N LEU A 7 -12.29 -0.58 -13.98
CA LEU A 7 -11.94 -0.62 -12.56
C LEU A 7 -10.48 -0.21 -12.32
N PHE A 8 -9.55 -0.65 -13.16
CA PHE A 8 -8.15 -0.21 -13.07
C PHE A 8 -7.98 1.28 -13.34
N ILE A 9 -8.78 1.85 -14.24
CA ILE A 9 -8.81 3.31 -14.47
C ILE A 9 -9.29 4.04 -13.20
N ILE A 10 -10.35 3.56 -12.55
CA ILE A 10 -10.81 4.14 -11.27
C ILE A 10 -9.67 4.09 -10.24
N PHE A 11 -9.02 2.94 -10.09
CA PHE A 11 -7.92 2.77 -9.14
C PHE A 11 -6.76 3.72 -9.43
N LEU A 12 -6.40 3.86 -10.72
CA LEU A 12 -5.39 4.80 -11.17
C LEU A 12 -5.75 6.23 -10.79
N VAL A 13 -6.99 6.66 -11.03
CA VAL A 13 -7.46 8.02 -10.71
C VAL A 13 -7.32 8.29 -9.21
N PHE A 14 -7.74 7.37 -8.34
CA PHE A 14 -7.58 7.52 -6.89
C PHE A 14 -6.11 7.61 -6.45
N ARG A 15 -5.22 6.83 -7.07
CA ARG A 15 -3.77 6.90 -6.79
C ARG A 15 -3.19 8.25 -7.20
N VAL A 16 -3.56 8.76 -8.37
CA VAL A 16 -3.12 10.08 -8.86
C VAL A 16 -3.64 11.19 -7.96
N ILE A 17 -4.93 11.17 -7.59
CA ILE A 17 -5.52 12.16 -6.67
C ILE A 17 -4.76 12.18 -5.34
N THR A 18 -4.50 11.01 -4.77
CA THR A 18 -3.75 10.89 -3.51
C THR A 18 -2.32 11.41 -3.67
N GLY A 19 -1.63 11.03 -4.74
CA GLY A 19 -0.27 11.51 -5.04
C GLY A 19 -0.18 13.03 -5.22
N VAL A 20 -1.13 13.64 -5.94
CA VAL A 20 -1.19 15.10 -6.13
C VAL A 20 -1.45 15.84 -4.82
N PHE A 21 -2.37 15.32 -3.98
CA PHE A 21 -2.62 15.91 -2.67
C PHE A 21 -1.37 15.86 -1.79
N LEU A 22 -0.73 14.70 -1.69
CA LEU A 22 0.50 14.53 -0.91
C LEU A 22 1.66 15.36 -1.47
N PHE A 23 1.74 15.52 -2.80
CA PHE A 23 2.77 16.36 -3.42
C PHE A 23 2.59 17.83 -3.04
N ARG A 24 1.35 18.32 -3.00
CA ARG A 24 1.04 19.67 -2.52
C ARG A 24 1.49 19.83 -1.05
N THR A 25 1.08 18.91 -0.18
CA THR A 25 1.49 18.93 1.23
C THR A 25 3.01 18.87 1.37
N TRP A 26 3.70 18.05 0.56
CA TRP A 26 5.16 18.00 0.54
C TRP A 26 5.81 19.31 0.11
N ARG A 27 5.24 20.01 -0.87
CA ARG A 27 5.79 21.32 -1.26
C ARG A 27 5.71 22.33 -0.13
N GLU A 28 4.69 22.23 0.70
CA GLU A 28 4.46 23.09 1.87
C GLU A 28 5.36 22.70 3.06
N THR A 29 5.49 21.40 3.36
CA THR A 29 6.21 20.91 4.56
C THR A 29 7.68 20.54 4.32
N LYS A 30 8.08 20.30 3.06
CA LYS A 30 9.42 19.86 2.61
C LYS A 30 9.94 18.58 3.29
N LYS A 31 9.06 17.72 3.81
CA LYS A 31 9.44 16.50 4.53
C LYS A 31 9.82 15.36 3.58
N ASN A 32 11.00 14.77 3.79
CA ASN A 32 11.52 13.71 2.93
C ASN A 32 10.67 12.42 2.95
N ASN A 33 10.12 12.03 4.10
CA ASN A 33 9.27 10.84 4.21
C ASN A 33 7.99 10.97 3.37
N LEU A 34 7.42 12.18 3.33
CA LEU A 34 6.26 12.48 2.51
C LEU A 34 6.58 12.43 1.01
N LEU A 35 7.78 12.86 0.59
CA LEU A 35 8.23 12.71 -0.80
C LEU A 35 8.29 11.23 -1.23
N ILE A 36 8.77 10.34 -0.35
CA ILE A 36 8.84 8.90 -0.63
C ILE A 36 7.43 8.34 -0.81
N LEU A 37 6.47 8.77 0.03
CA LEU A 37 5.07 8.39 -0.10
C LEU A 37 4.45 8.91 -1.40
N VAL A 38 4.78 10.14 -1.82
CA VAL A 38 4.37 10.70 -3.12
C VAL A 38 4.88 9.83 -4.26
N ILE A 39 6.17 9.47 -4.25
CA ILE A 39 6.78 8.60 -5.25
C ILE A 39 6.05 7.24 -5.27
N PHE A 40 5.77 6.65 -4.10
CA PHE A 40 5.02 5.41 -3.99
C PHE A 40 3.65 5.47 -4.70
N PHE A 41 2.86 6.53 -4.44
CA PHE A 41 1.54 6.66 -5.07
C PHE A 41 1.60 6.87 -6.59
N PHE A 42 2.55 7.67 -7.09
CA PHE A 42 2.72 7.86 -8.52
C PHE A 42 3.27 6.62 -9.22
N MET A 43 4.21 5.90 -8.61
CA MET A 43 4.70 4.62 -9.15
C MET A 43 3.57 3.58 -9.19
N ASN A 44 2.70 3.53 -8.16
CA ASN A 44 1.55 2.64 -8.17
C ASN A 44 0.55 2.98 -9.29
N ALA A 45 0.27 4.26 -9.49
CA ALA A 45 -0.54 4.73 -10.63
C ALA A 45 0.10 4.35 -11.97
N PHE A 46 1.42 4.46 -12.08
CA PHE A 46 2.18 4.09 -13.27
C PHE A 46 2.15 2.57 -13.52
N SER A 47 2.23 1.73 -12.49
CA SER A 47 2.00 0.28 -12.63
C SER A 47 0.64 0.00 -13.25
N LEU A 48 -0.42 0.65 -12.75
CA LEU A 48 -1.77 0.42 -13.26
C LEU A 48 -1.93 0.79 -14.74
N LEU A 49 -1.14 1.74 -15.27
CA LEU A 49 -1.11 2.00 -16.71
C LEU A 49 -0.64 0.78 -17.50
N PHE A 50 0.42 0.11 -17.08
CA PHE A 50 0.88 -1.12 -17.75
C PHE A 50 -0.20 -2.20 -17.75
N LEU A 51 -0.94 -2.34 -16.65
CA LEU A 51 -2.06 -3.27 -16.57
C LEU A 51 -3.20 -2.89 -17.52
N VAL A 52 -3.54 -1.60 -17.63
CA VAL A 52 -4.55 -1.07 -18.58
C VAL A 52 -4.16 -1.34 -20.04
N PHE A 53 -2.87 -1.21 -20.37
CA PHE A 53 -2.34 -1.49 -21.71
C PHE A 53 -1.98 -2.96 -21.94
N GLY A 54 -2.23 -3.85 -20.96
CA GLY A 54 -1.99 -5.29 -21.09
C GLY A 54 -0.52 -5.73 -21.02
N ASN A 55 0.38 -4.88 -20.54
CA ASN A 55 1.79 -5.22 -20.36
C ASN A 55 2.05 -5.75 -18.93
N LEU A 56 1.80 -7.04 -18.74
CA LEU A 56 1.90 -7.69 -17.43
C LEU A 56 3.35 -7.71 -16.90
N MET A 57 4.34 -7.98 -17.75
CA MET A 57 5.75 -7.99 -17.33
C MET A 57 6.21 -6.64 -16.78
N LEU A 58 5.88 -5.53 -17.45
CA LEU A 58 6.21 -4.19 -16.93
C LEU A 58 5.38 -3.83 -15.69
N TYR A 59 4.13 -4.29 -15.61
CA TYR A 59 3.32 -4.17 -14.40
C TYR A 59 4.01 -4.85 -13.20
N ASP A 60 4.50 -6.07 -13.35
CA ASP A 60 5.16 -6.82 -12.27
C ASP A 60 6.46 -6.15 -11.84
N VAL A 61 7.33 -5.82 -12.81
CA VAL A 61 8.60 -5.11 -12.56
C VAL A 61 8.34 -3.81 -11.79
N ASN A 62 7.41 -2.98 -12.27
CA ASN A 62 7.13 -1.71 -11.62
C ASN A 62 6.44 -1.88 -10.26
N THR A 63 5.65 -2.94 -10.08
CA THR A 63 5.03 -3.27 -8.78
C THR A 63 6.07 -3.66 -7.74
N ILE A 64 7.05 -4.48 -8.09
CA ILE A 64 8.16 -4.85 -7.20
C ILE A 64 8.96 -3.61 -6.77
N LEU A 65 9.29 -2.72 -7.73
CA LEU A 65 9.97 -1.47 -7.43
C LEU A 65 9.12 -0.57 -6.51
N THR A 66 7.81 -0.48 -6.78
CA THR A 66 6.87 0.27 -5.95
C THR A 66 6.80 -0.28 -4.52
N MET A 67 6.79 -1.60 -4.35
CA MET A 67 6.85 -2.21 -3.01
C MET A 67 8.16 -1.89 -2.30
N GLY A 68 9.29 -1.90 -3.00
CA GLY A 68 10.58 -1.47 -2.46
C GLY A 68 10.53 -0.03 -1.92
N VAL A 69 9.93 0.91 -2.68
CA VAL A 69 9.71 2.30 -2.23
C VAL A 69 8.78 2.33 -1.00
N GLY A 70 7.73 1.52 -0.99
CA GLY A 70 6.83 1.40 0.16
C GLY A 70 7.54 0.89 1.42
N LEU A 71 8.44 -0.08 1.30
CA LEU A 71 9.25 -0.57 2.42
C LEU A 71 10.21 0.51 2.94
N ILE A 72 10.82 1.30 2.05
CA ILE A 72 11.67 2.43 2.44
C ILE A 72 10.83 3.48 3.19
N PHE A 73 9.62 3.75 2.71
CA PHE A 73 8.70 4.64 3.41
C PHE A 73 8.37 4.14 4.82
N ILE A 74 8.05 2.85 4.97
CA ILE A 74 7.73 2.27 6.28
C ILE A 74 8.94 2.34 7.22
N ASP A 75 10.13 2.03 6.72
CA ASP A 75 11.36 2.08 7.51
C ASP A 75 11.64 3.50 8.03
N ARG A 76 11.62 4.50 7.13
CA ARG A 76 11.91 5.88 7.50
C ARG A 76 10.83 6.56 8.33
N THR A 77 9.59 6.12 8.20
CA THR A 77 8.45 6.74 8.89
C THR A 77 8.23 6.09 10.26
N PHE A 78 8.27 4.75 10.35
CA PHE A 78 7.86 4.05 11.57
C PHE A 78 9.05 3.52 12.41
N TYR A 79 10.25 3.43 11.83
CA TYR A 79 11.42 2.81 12.46
C TYR A 79 12.65 3.73 12.58
N GLN A 80 12.47 5.04 12.49
CA GLN A 80 13.54 6.01 12.75
C GLN A 80 14.17 5.70 14.13
N ASP A 81 15.47 5.38 14.14
CA ASP A 81 16.27 4.94 15.31
C ASP A 81 15.86 3.63 16.01
N ARG A 82 15.06 2.77 15.36
CA ARG A 82 14.72 1.42 15.86
C ARG A 82 15.33 0.36 14.96
N LYS A 83 15.62 -0.82 15.54
CA LYS A 83 16.01 -1.98 14.73
C LYS A 83 14.85 -2.36 13.81
N SER A 84 15.11 -2.28 12.51
CA SER A 84 14.15 -2.60 11.46
C SER A 84 14.62 -3.83 10.69
N PRO A 85 13.74 -4.82 10.42
CA PRO A 85 14.02 -5.91 9.49
C PRO A 85 13.99 -5.45 8.02
N PHE A 86 13.97 -4.14 7.74
CA PHE A 86 13.91 -3.58 6.38
C PHE A 86 14.85 -4.25 5.39
N LYS A 87 16.12 -4.47 5.74
CA LYS A 87 17.09 -5.13 4.82
C LYS A 87 16.66 -6.55 4.45
N LEU A 88 16.13 -7.31 5.41
CA LEU A 88 15.61 -8.66 5.18
C LEU A 88 14.36 -8.61 4.31
N LEU A 89 13.43 -7.70 4.61
CA LEU A 89 12.18 -7.56 3.85
C LEU A 89 12.45 -7.10 2.41
N LEU A 90 13.37 -6.16 2.21
CA LEU A 90 13.78 -5.71 0.89
C LEU A 90 14.41 -6.86 0.09
N ALA A 91 15.31 -7.63 0.72
CA ALA A 91 15.91 -8.80 0.08
C ALA A 91 14.84 -9.83 -0.30
N LEU A 92 13.87 -10.08 0.59
CA LEU A 92 12.78 -11.02 0.34
C LEU A 92 11.87 -10.55 -0.81
N THR A 93 11.48 -9.28 -0.84
CA THR A 93 10.70 -8.69 -1.94
C THR A 93 11.45 -8.75 -3.27
N LEU A 94 12.78 -8.50 -3.29
CA LEU A 94 13.57 -8.63 -4.51
C LEU A 94 13.69 -10.08 -5.00
N VAL A 95 13.87 -11.04 -4.09
CA VAL A 95 13.91 -12.46 -4.43
C VAL A 95 12.56 -12.93 -4.97
N LEU A 96 11.46 -12.63 -4.26
CA LEU A 96 10.11 -12.98 -4.70
C LEU A 96 9.79 -12.30 -6.03
N GLY A 97 10.11 -11.01 -6.18
CA GLY A 97 9.92 -10.29 -7.43
C GLY A 97 10.71 -10.88 -8.60
N THR A 98 11.94 -11.33 -8.36
CA THR A 98 12.74 -12.02 -9.39
C THR A 98 12.07 -13.35 -9.79
N LEU A 99 11.57 -14.11 -8.82
CA LEU A 99 10.84 -15.35 -9.08
C LEU A 99 9.51 -15.11 -9.81
N THR A 100 8.80 -14.02 -9.50
CA THR A 100 7.62 -13.55 -10.25
C THR A 100 7.97 -13.31 -11.72
N ILE A 101 9.03 -12.56 -12.00
CA ILE A 101 9.45 -12.26 -13.38
C ILE A 101 9.85 -13.54 -14.12
N ILE A 102 10.60 -14.44 -13.47
CA ILE A 102 11.02 -15.72 -14.07
C ILE A 102 9.80 -16.58 -14.39
N SER A 103 8.87 -16.73 -13.45
CA SER A 103 7.66 -17.53 -13.64
C SER A 103 6.75 -16.95 -14.73
N MET A 104 6.63 -15.62 -14.82
CA MET A 104 5.89 -14.97 -15.89
C MET A 104 6.55 -15.15 -17.27
N ALA A 105 7.88 -15.03 -17.35
CA ALA A 105 8.62 -15.28 -18.60
C ALA A 105 8.51 -16.74 -19.07
N ILE A 106 8.45 -17.69 -18.13
CA ILE A 106 8.19 -19.10 -18.44
C ILE A 106 6.75 -19.25 -18.92
N PHE A 107 5.77 -18.66 -18.23
CA PHE A 107 4.35 -18.70 -18.60
C PHE A 107 4.12 -18.23 -20.05
N GLU A 108 4.70 -17.11 -20.45
CA GLU A 108 4.56 -16.55 -21.81
C GLU A 108 5.19 -17.42 -22.91
N ARG A 109 6.17 -18.25 -22.57
CA ARG A 109 6.96 -19.05 -23.53
C ARG A 109 6.63 -20.55 -23.53
N SER A 110 5.77 -21.01 -22.62
CA SER A 110 5.52 -22.43 -22.36
C SER A 110 4.33 -23.00 -23.13
N ILE A 111 4.32 -24.32 -23.29
CA ILE A 111 3.19 -25.10 -23.79
C ILE A 111 2.22 -25.39 -22.61
N ILE A 112 0.93 -25.58 -22.91
CA ILE A 112 -0.25 -25.64 -22.02
C ILE A 112 -0.01 -26.20 -20.60
N PHE A 113 0.66 -27.36 -20.42
CA PHE A 113 0.84 -27.93 -19.07
C PHE A 113 1.84 -27.15 -18.20
N GLN A 114 2.97 -26.74 -18.77
CA GLN A 114 3.98 -25.91 -18.09
C GLN A 114 3.44 -24.50 -17.82
N GLN A 115 2.54 -24.03 -18.69
CA GLN A 115 1.88 -22.74 -18.55
C GLN A 115 1.05 -22.63 -17.26
N ASN A 116 0.20 -23.62 -16.95
CA ASN A 116 -0.62 -23.58 -15.73
C ASN A 116 0.21 -23.57 -14.44
N VAL A 117 1.29 -24.35 -14.41
CA VAL A 117 2.19 -24.41 -13.25
C VAL A 117 2.96 -23.09 -13.09
N ALA A 118 3.46 -22.54 -14.20
CA ALA A 118 4.17 -21.26 -14.18
C ALA A 118 3.26 -20.11 -13.70
N PHE A 119 2.00 -20.08 -14.15
CA PHE A 119 1.02 -19.09 -13.70
C PHE A 119 0.68 -19.22 -12.21
N LEU A 120 0.53 -20.46 -11.72
CA LEU A 120 0.31 -20.70 -10.30
C LEU A 120 1.50 -20.20 -9.45
N LEU A 121 2.73 -20.53 -9.86
CA LEU A 121 3.94 -20.05 -9.19
C LEU A 121 4.03 -18.52 -9.20
N HIS A 122 3.75 -17.90 -10.35
CA HIS A 122 3.65 -16.45 -10.47
C HIS A 122 2.68 -15.87 -9.42
N ASN A 123 1.46 -16.39 -9.34
CA ASN A 123 0.45 -15.90 -8.40
C ASN A 123 0.83 -16.14 -6.94
N ILE A 124 1.54 -17.23 -6.63
CA ILE A 124 2.08 -17.50 -5.29
C ILE A 124 3.14 -16.45 -4.92
N PHE A 125 4.08 -16.15 -5.81
CA PHE A 125 5.15 -15.18 -5.53
C PHE A 125 4.61 -13.75 -5.41
N VAL A 126 3.72 -13.33 -6.31
CA VAL A 126 3.00 -12.05 -6.20
C VAL A 126 2.21 -12.00 -4.89
N GLY A 127 1.40 -13.04 -4.61
CA GLY A 127 0.58 -13.11 -3.41
C GLY A 127 1.41 -13.00 -2.12
N ALA A 128 2.55 -13.71 -2.06
CA ALA A 128 3.47 -13.67 -0.94
C ALA A 128 4.05 -12.27 -0.71
N ASP A 129 4.47 -11.57 -1.77
CA ASP A 129 5.03 -10.22 -1.67
C ASP A 129 4.00 -9.22 -1.13
N PHE A 130 2.75 -9.29 -1.62
CA PHE A 130 1.63 -8.52 -1.06
C PHE A 130 1.38 -8.85 0.42
N VAL A 131 1.36 -10.13 0.80
CA VAL A 131 1.15 -10.56 2.19
C VAL A 131 2.25 -10.03 3.10
N ILE A 132 3.52 -10.14 2.70
CA ILE A 132 4.67 -9.65 3.47
C ILE A 132 4.57 -8.13 3.66
N PHE A 133 4.32 -7.39 2.58
CA PHE A 133 4.16 -5.94 2.63
C PHE A 133 2.99 -5.53 3.54
N GLY A 134 1.85 -6.22 3.43
CA GLY A 134 0.66 -5.98 4.24
C GLY A 134 0.88 -6.29 5.74
N ILE A 135 1.49 -7.44 6.06
CA ILE A 135 1.84 -7.80 7.46
C ILE A 135 2.75 -6.75 8.06
N TRP A 136 3.78 -6.33 7.31
CA TRP A 136 4.73 -5.35 7.81
C TRP A 136 4.10 -3.99 8.06
N SER A 137 3.29 -3.51 7.10
CA SER A 137 2.51 -2.27 7.24
C SER A 137 1.58 -2.31 8.45
N PHE A 138 0.93 -3.46 8.68
CA PHE A 138 0.05 -3.68 9.83
C PHE A 138 0.80 -3.62 11.17
N ILE A 139 1.96 -4.27 11.26
CA ILE A 139 2.80 -4.28 12.47
C ILE A 139 3.28 -2.86 12.76
N ALA A 140 3.86 -2.18 11.76
CA ALA A 140 4.37 -0.82 11.88
C ALA A 140 3.28 0.14 12.42
N ALA A 141 2.10 0.12 11.80
CA ALA A 141 0.98 0.95 12.25
C ALA A 141 0.45 0.57 13.63
N SER A 142 0.45 -0.71 13.98
CA SER A 142 0.02 -1.18 15.31
C SER A 142 0.96 -0.73 16.42
N VAL A 143 2.27 -0.78 16.18
CA VAL A 143 3.29 -0.31 17.13
C VAL A 143 3.15 1.19 17.36
N SER A 144 3.05 2.00 16.29
CA SER A 144 2.84 3.44 16.43
C SER A 144 1.52 3.78 17.12
N LEU A 145 0.42 3.11 16.76
CA LEU A 145 -0.88 3.33 17.40
C LEU A 145 -0.87 3.00 18.89
N LYS A 146 -0.12 1.97 19.33
CA LYS A 146 0.04 1.65 20.75
C LYS A 146 0.72 2.81 21.49
N SER A 147 1.78 3.37 20.91
CA SER A 147 2.50 4.54 21.44
C SER A 147 1.60 5.78 21.52
N PHE A 148 0.79 6.00 20.49
CA PHE A 148 -0.13 7.13 20.47
C PHE A 148 -1.29 6.99 21.44
N ASN A 149 -1.82 5.78 21.63
CA ASN A 149 -2.91 5.59 22.57
C ASN A 149 -2.50 5.85 24.03
N SER A 150 -1.20 5.71 24.35
CA SER A 150 -0.66 6.06 25.67
C SER A 150 -0.38 7.56 25.87
N SER A 151 -0.53 8.39 24.84
CA SER A 151 -0.31 9.84 24.94
C SER A 151 -1.59 10.62 24.65
N ASP A 152 -1.93 11.53 25.58
CA ASP A 152 -3.06 12.45 25.46
C ASP A 152 -2.73 13.66 24.57
N ALA A 153 -1.46 13.89 24.28
CA ALA A 153 -1.01 14.94 23.36
C ALA A 153 -1.29 14.59 21.87
N VAL A 154 -1.58 13.33 21.56
CA VAL A 154 -1.86 12.93 20.16
C VAL A 154 -3.31 13.23 19.81
N GLU A 155 -3.49 14.02 18.75
CA GLU A 155 -4.83 14.29 18.23
C GLU A 155 -5.57 13.01 17.78
N PRO A 156 -6.88 12.87 18.08
CA PRO A 156 -7.68 11.70 17.71
C PRO A 156 -7.69 11.35 16.22
N TRP A 157 -7.59 12.34 15.33
CA TRP A 157 -7.53 12.09 13.89
C TRP A 157 -6.25 11.35 13.47
N VAL A 158 -5.12 11.58 14.16
CA VAL A 158 -3.86 10.87 13.93
C VAL A 158 -4.01 9.41 14.34
N LYS A 159 -4.58 9.15 15.53
CA LYS A 159 -4.90 7.77 15.97
C LYS A 159 -5.79 7.06 14.93
N SER A 160 -6.74 7.78 14.35
CA SER A 160 -7.65 7.27 13.33
C SER A 160 -6.97 7.02 11.98
N ARG A 161 -6.02 7.88 11.55
CA ARG A 161 -5.16 7.63 10.38
C ARG A 161 -4.46 6.27 10.50
N TYR A 162 -3.84 5.99 11.65
CA TYR A 162 -3.11 4.73 11.85
C TYR A 162 -4.05 3.52 11.96
N ARG A 163 -5.28 3.70 12.46
CA ARG A 163 -6.33 2.66 12.37
C ARG A 163 -6.71 2.34 10.93
N LEU A 164 -6.79 3.36 10.05
CA LEU A 164 -7.02 3.16 8.62
C LEU A 164 -5.83 2.45 7.96
N VAL A 165 -4.58 2.78 8.36
CA VAL A 165 -3.38 2.05 7.90
C VAL A 165 -3.47 0.57 8.22
N LYS A 166 -3.80 0.23 9.47
CA LYS A 166 -4.02 -1.17 9.84
C LYS A 166 -5.13 -1.82 9.02
N PHE A 167 -6.25 -1.13 8.83
CA PHE A 167 -7.39 -1.65 8.09
C PHE A 167 -7.01 -1.97 6.64
N TYR A 168 -6.44 -1.02 5.90
CA TYR A 168 -6.08 -1.27 4.50
C TYR A 168 -4.92 -2.28 4.38
N SER A 169 -4.07 -2.41 5.40
CA SER A 169 -3.03 -3.45 5.45
C SER A 169 -3.64 -4.86 5.51
N ILE A 170 -4.75 -5.04 6.23
CA ILE A 170 -5.51 -6.31 6.22
C ILE A 170 -6.08 -6.57 4.82
N CYS A 171 -6.59 -5.54 4.14
CA CYS A 171 -7.05 -5.69 2.76
C CYS A 171 -5.92 -6.12 1.81
N ILE A 172 -4.70 -5.59 1.98
CA ILE A 172 -3.51 -6.00 1.22
C ILE A 172 -3.22 -7.49 1.46
N ILE A 173 -3.21 -7.94 2.72
CA ILE A 173 -2.99 -9.35 3.08
C ILE A 173 -4.06 -10.24 2.42
N LEU A 174 -5.33 -9.83 2.49
CA LEU A 174 -6.43 -10.59 1.90
C LEU A 174 -6.29 -10.70 0.37
N VAL A 175 -5.94 -9.62 -0.31
CA VAL A 175 -5.66 -9.63 -1.76
C VAL A 175 -4.50 -10.57 -2.08
N GLY A 176 -3.38 -10.46 -1.36
CA GLY A 176 -2.22 -11.33 -1.58
C GLY A 176 -2.54 -12.80 -1.37
N SER A 177 -3.19 -13.15 -0.26
CA SER A 177 -3.57 -14.53 0.06
C SER A 177 -4.54 -15.15 -0.96
N LEU A 178 -5.43 -14.35 -1.55
CA LEU A 178 -6.41 -14.84 -2.52
C LEU A 178 -5.89 -14.86 -3.96
N THR A 179 -4.76 -14.20 -4.25
CA THR A 179 -4.21 -14.10 -5.61
C THR A 179 -3.94 -15.47 -6.23
N ILE A 180 -3.63 -16.49 -5.42
CA ILE A 180 -3.43 -17.88 -5.87
C ILE A 180 -4.67 -18.51 -6.54
N PHE A 181 -5.86 -18.00 -6.24
CA PHE A 181 -7.12 -18.47 -6.81
C PHE A 181 -7.51 -17.71 -8.09
N THR A 182 -6.65 -16.83 -8.59
CA THR A 182 -6.86 -16.18 -9.88
C THR A 182 -6.72 -17.22 -10.98
N PRO A 183 -7.76 -17.45 -11.81
CA PRO A 183 -7.70 -18.46 -12.86
C PRO A 183 -6.89 -17.96 -14.06
N VAL A 184 -6.31 -18.90 -14.82
CA VAL A 184 -5.58 -18.62 -16.06
C VAL A 184 -6.54 -18.06 -17.13
N GLU A 185 -7.78 -18.57 -17.17
CA GLU A 185 -8.82 -18.17 -18.11
C GLU A 185 -10.06 -17.62 -17.39
N GLY A 186 -10.74 -16.66 -18.02
CA GLY A 186 -11.69 -15.67 -17.48
C GLY A 186 -12.99 -16.15 -16.80
N THR A 187 -12.94 -17.27 -16.08
CA THR A 187 -14.00 -17.72 -15.19
C THR A 187 -14.03 -16.84 -13.94
N VAL A 188 -15.16 -16.18 -13.68
CA VAL A 188 -15.34 -15.41 -12.45
C VAL A 188 -15.57 -16.39 -11.30
N ASN A 189 -14.75 -16.32 -10.26
CA ASN A 189 -14.92 -17.10 -9.04
C ASN A 189 -15.09 -16.18 -7.82
N TRP A 190 -15.52 -16.76 -6.70
CA TRP A 190 -15.75 -16.01 -5.45
C TRP A 190 -14.49 -15.30 -4.94
N ALA A 191 -13.30 -15.88 -5.15
CA ALA A 191 -12.05 -15.26 -4.74
C ALA A 191 -11.79 -13.95 -5.49
N LEU A 192 -12.05 -13.90 -6.80
CA LEU A 192 -11.94 -12.67 -7.61
C LEU A 192 -12.88 -11.57 -7.13
N LEU A 193 -14.11 -11.92 -6.73
CA LEU A 193 -15.05 -10.96 -6.16
C LEU A 193 -14.53 -10.38 -4.83
N VAL A 194 -14.00 -11.25 -3.96
CA VAL A 194 -13.41 -10.80 -2.68
C VAL A 194 -12.16 -9.95 -2.91
N ILE A 195 -11.30 -10.30 -3.86
CA ILE A 195 -10.14 -9.49 -4.26
C ILE A 195 -10.57 -8.10 -4.74
N LEU A 196 -11.64 -8.03 -5.54
CA LEU A 196 -12.19 -6.76 -6.02
C LEU A 196 -12.67 -5.89 -4.85
N ILE A 197 -13.49 -6.45 -3.96
CA ILE A 197 -14.02 -5.74 -2.79
C ILE A 197 -12.86 -5.29 -1.88
N ALA A 198 -11.90 -6.17 -1.62
CA ALA A 198 -10.73 -5.86 -0.81
C ALA A 198 -9.89 -4.75 -1.42
N ASN A 199 -9.70 -4.72 -2.74
CA ASN A 199 -9.00 -3.62 -3.43
C ASN A 199 -9.75 -2.29 -3.35
N LEU A 200 -11.08 -2.29 -3.47
CA LEU A 200 -11.91 -1.10 -3.30
C LEU A 200 -11.76 -0.53 -1.89
N LEU A 201 -11.90 -1.40 -0.87
CA LEU A 201 -11.72 -1.01 0.54
C LEU A 201 -10.30 -0.53 0.83
N ARG A 202 -9.29 -1.20 0.25
CA ARG A 202 -7.88 -0.81 0.36
C ARG A 202 -7.67 0.61 -0.17
N ILE A 203 -8.08 0.88 -1.41
CA ILE A 203 -7.85 2.17 -2.08
C ILE A 203 -8.61 3.30 -1.37
N ALA A 204 -9.86 3.05 -0.97
CA ALA A 204 -10.62 4.01 -0.17
C ALA A 204 -9.93 4.30 1.17
N GLY A 205 -9.49 3.25 1.88
CA GLY A 205 -8.79 3.37 3.16
C GLY A 205 -7.46 4.14 3.04
N GLU A 206 -6.65 3.83 2.03
CA GLU A 206 -5.40 4.55 1.75
C GLU A 206 -5.66 6.01 1.42
N THR A 207 -6.60 6.29 0.52
CA THR A 207 -6.95 7.65 0.12
C THR A 207 -7.39 8.48 1.33
N ILE A 208 -8.29 7.93 2.16
CA ILE A 208 -8.77 8.62 3.36
C ILE A 208 -7.66 8.79 4.39
N ALA A 209 -6.82 7.80 4.61
CA ALA A 209 -5.72 7.87 5.59
C ALA A 209 -4.74 9.00 5.25
N TRP A 210 -4.37 9.11 3.97
CA TRP A 210 -3.30 9.99 3.54
C TRP A 210 -3.78 11.38 3.15
N ILE A 211 -4.98 11.51 2.55
CA ILE A 211 -5.58 12.83 2.30
C ILE A 211 -6.14 13.43 3.60
N MET A 212 -6.84 12.60 4.39
CA MET A 212 -7.52 12.97 5.64
C MET A 212 -8.24 14.33 5.54
N PRO A 213 -9.43 14.39 4.93
CA PRO A 213 -10.11 15.67 4.66
C PRO A 213 -10.43 16.44 5.94
N ASN A 214 -10.40 17.77 5.86
CA ASN A 214 -10.59 18.66 7.03
C ASN A 214 -11.91 18.43 7.76
N SER A 215 -12.99 18.06 7.06
CA SER A 215 -14.27 17.69 7.68
C SER A 215 -14.15 16.47 8.58
N LEU A 216 -13.40 15.45 8.13
CA LEU A 216 -13.15 14.23 8.90
C LEU A 216 -12.20 14.51 10.08
N LYS A 217 -11.15 15.31 9.88
CA LYS A 217 -10.28 15.77 10.98
C LYS A 217 -11.09 16.46 12.09
N LYS A 218 -11.92 17.44 11.71
CA LYS A 218 -12.81 18.16 12.63
C LYS A 218 -13.79 17.24 13.33
N TYR A 219 -14.35 16.25 12.63
CA TYR A 219 -15.26 15.27 13.22
C TYR A 219 -14.56 14.40 14.27
N LEU A 220 -13.37 13.89 13.94
CA LEU A 220 -12.61 13.00 14.83
C LEU A 220 -12.07 13.74 16.06
N ASN A 221 -11.74 15.02 15.93
CA ASN A 221 -11.29 15.88 17.04
C ASN A 221 -12.44 16.50 17.86
N ARG A 222 -13.70 16.09 17.65
CA ARG A 222 -14.82 16.63 18.45
C ARG A 222 -14.62 16.33 19.92
N GLY A 223 -14.62 17.37 20.75
CA GLY A 223 -14.42 17.25 22.19
C GLY A 223 -12.96 17.03 22.62
N TYR A 224 -12.00 17.11 21.68
CA TYR A 224 -10.58 17.15 22.02
C TYR A 224 -10.16 18.59 22.30
N THR A 225 -9.82 18.88 23.55
CA THR A 225 -9.11 20.10 23.96
C THR A 225 -7.63 19.78 24.00
N SER A 226 -6.85 20.42 23.12
CA SER A 226 -5.39 20.30 23.17
C SER A 226 -4.90 20.72 24.55
N PRO A 227 -4.08 19.91 25.24
CA PRO A 227 -3.54 20.26 26.55
C PRO A 227 -2.60 21.48 26.50
N ASP A 228 -2.11 21.86 25.31
CA ASP A 228 -1.34 23.08 25.08
C ASP A 228 -1.78 23.80 23.79
N THR A 229 -1.92 25.12 23.87
CA THR A 229 -2.37 25.98 22.77
C THR A 229 -1.27 26.29 21.75
N SER A 230 -0.09 25.66 21.88
CA SER A 230 1.13 26.04 21.17
C SER A 230 1.71 24.98 20.23
N MET A 231 1.17 23.76 20.18
CA MET A 231 1.66 22.71 19.26
C MET A 231 0.49 21.90 18.68
N GLU A 232 -0.09 22.38 17.57
CA GLU A 232 -0.62 21.43 16.58
C GLU A 232 0.54 20.51 16.22
N LEU A 233 0.39 19.20 16.42
CA LEU A 233 1.44 18.25 16.07
C LEU A 233 1.80 18.45 14.60
N SER A 234 3.07 18.74 14.37
CA SER A 234 3.57 18.90 13.02
C SER A 234 3.41 17.59 12.26
N GLU A 235 3.27 17.65 10.92
CA GLU A 235 3.30 16.44 10.08
C GLU A 235 4.55 15.57 10.36
N GLU A 236 5.62 16.16 10.90
CA GLU A 236 6.81 15.47 11.40
C GLU A 236 6.49 14.56 12.60
N GLU A 237 5.95 15.09 13.69
CA GLU A 237 5.65 14.28 14.88
C GLU A 237 4.58 13.21 14.60
N ILE A 238 3.68 13.50 13.65
CA ILE A 238 2.65 12.57 13.21
C ILE A 238 3.26 11.42 12.41
N MET A 239 4.25 11.70 11.56
CA MET A 239 4.87 10.70 10.69
C MET A 239 5.98 9.93 11.43
N GLU A 240 6.75 10.58 12.30
CA GLU A 240 7.87 9.98 13.06
C GLU A 240 7.40 9.25 14.33
N GLY A 241 6.10 9.34 14.64
CA GLY A 241 5.52 8.65 15.78
C GLY A 241 5.93 9.27 17.11
N MET A 242 5.45 10.50 17.37
CA MET A 242 5.53 11.27 18.63
C MET A 242 6.53 10.70 19.63
N ARG A 243 7.72 11.31 19.62
CA ARG A 243 8.66 11.28 20.73
C ARG A 243 8.57 12.61 21.47
#